data_AF-A0A971VES0-F1
#
_entry.id   AF-A0A971VES0-F1
#
_cell.length_a   1.000
_cell.length_b   1.000
_cell.length_c   1.000
_cell.angle_alpha   90.00
_cell.angle_beta   90.00
_cell.angle_gamma   90.00
#
_symmetry.space_group_name_H-M   'P 1'
#
loop_
_entity.id
_entity.type
_entity.pdbx_description
1 polymer ?
#
loop_
_entity_poly.entity_id
_entity_poly.type
_entity_poly.pdbx_seq_one_letter_code
_entity_poly.pdbx_strand_id
1 'polypeptide(L)'
;ELFDELGFPYSQMEKRGIMLPLSELYVKYLSPALYGEIVSIETTVDTFPGVRIVFNYKISCGQRLIATGHSVQAFISAETRRPIRIPDWLKDALLPHFGEPEI
;
A
#
# COMPACT_ATOMS: atom_id res chain seq x y z
N GLU A 1 -3.64 9.43 -1.92
CA GLU A 1 -2.91 8.20 -1.56
C GLU A 1 -3.08 7.18 -2.70
N LEU A 2 -2.23 6.15 -2.85
CA LEU A 2 -2.17 5.29 -4.06
C LEU A 2 -3.56 4.92 -4.61
N PHE A 3 -4.46 4.44 -3.75
CA PHE A 3 -5.81 4.06 -4.16
C PHE A 3 -6.67 5.23 -4.69
N ASP A 4 -6.47 6.45 -4.19
CA ASP A 4 -7.12 7.65 -4.73
C ASP A 4 -6.60 7.98 -6.13
N GLU A 5 -5.28 7.86 -6.35
CA GLU A 5 -4.66 8.08 -7.67
C GLU A 5 -5.13 7.03 -8.70
N LEU A 6 -5.44 5.82 -8.22
CA LEU A 6 -6.01 4.74 -9.02
C LEU A 6 -7.53 4.85 -9.20
N GLY A 7 -8.20 5.85 -8.61
CA GLY A 7 -9.64 6.06 -8.74
C GLY A 7 -10.51 5.17 -7.82
N PHE A 8 -9.91 4.51 -6.84
CA PHE A 8 -10.57 3.62 -5.88
C PHE A 8 -10.35 4.08 -4.44
N PRO A 9 -10.82 5.28 -4.06
CA PRO A 9 -10.62 5.77 -2.69
C PRO A 9 -11.17 4.79 -1.67
N TYR A 10 -10.55 4.71 -0.50
CA TYR A 10 -10.93 3.76 0.56
C TYR A 10 -12.42 3.79 0.90
N SER A 11 -13.04 4.97 0.89
CA SER A 11 -14.48 5.13 1.12
C SER A 11 -15.36 4.36 0.12
N GLN A 12 -14.93 4.20 -1.13
CA GLN A 12 -15.62 3.37 -2.12
C GLN A 12 -15.39 1.89 -1.87
N MET A 13 -14.19 1.50 -1.43
CA MET A 13 -13.89 0.12 -1.05
C MET A 13 -14.74 -0.34 0.13
N GLU A 14 -14.86 0.50 1.16
CA GLU A 14 -15.67 0.22 2.35
C GLU A 14 -17.15 0.09 2.00
N LYS A 15 -17.68 0.99 1.15
CA LYS A 15 -19.05 0.89 0.62
C LYS A 15 -19.30 -0.40 -0.16
N ARG A 16 -18.26 -0.97 -0.77
CA ARG A 16 -18.29 -2.26 -1.47
C ARG A 16 -17.99 -3.45 -0.55
N GLY A 17 -17.94 -3.23 0.75
CA GLY A 17 -17.78 -4.29 1.75
C GLY A 17 -16.34 -4.80 1.91
N ILE A 18 -15.34 -4.03 1.47
CA ILE A 18 -13.92 -4.37 1.64
C ILE A 18 -13.30 -3.46 2.70
N MET A 19 -12.60 -4.06 3.64
CA MET A 19 -11.72 -3.40 4.59
C MET A 19 -10.27 -3.79 4.30
N LEU A 20 -9.34 -2.88 4.59
CA LEU A 20 -7.90 -3.06 4.41
C LEU A 20 -7.14 -2.70 5.70
N PRO A 21 -7.37 -3.42 6.82
CA PRO A 21 -6.63 -3.17 8.04
C PRO A 21 -5.13 -3.41 7.87
N LEU A 22 -4.34 -2.52 8.46
CA LEU A 22 -2.90 -2.67 8.64
C LEU A 22 -2.62 -3.83 9.60
N SER A 23 -1.92 -4.87 9.13
CA SER A 23 -1.51 -6.01 9.95
C SER A 23 -0.06 -5.89 10.42
N GLU A 24 0.81 -5.28 9.61
CA GLU A 24 2.24 -5.16 9.90
C GLU A 24 2.76 -3.80 9.42
N LEU A 25 3.69 -3.23 10.18
CA LEU A 25 4.43 -2.02 9.83
C LEU A 25 5.90 -2.21 10.20
N TYR A 26 6.77 -2.02 9.23
CA TYR A 26 8.22 -2.02 9.42
C TYR A 26 8.77 -0.68 8.96
N VAL A 27 9.62 -0.07 9.79
CA VAL A 27 10.35 1.13 9.43
C VAL A 27 11.79 1.00 9.91
N LYS A 28 12.72 1.26 8.99
CA LYS A 28 14.15 1.38 9.24
C LYS A 28 14.57 2.82 9.01
N TYR A 29 14.87 3.51 10.10
CA TYR A 29 15.44 4.85 10.06
C TYR A 29 16.94 4.77 9.76
N LEU A 30 17.37 5.48 8.71
CA LEU A 30 18.76 5.49 8.24
C LEU A 30 19.46 6.81 8.60
N SER A 31 18.73 7.93 8.51
CA SER A 31 19.22 9.25 8.96
C SER A 31 18.04 10.13 9.39
N PRO A 32 18.25 11.12 10.27
CA PRO A 32 17.16 11.95 10.78
C PRO A 32 16.65 12.94 9.71
N ALA A 33 15.35 13.20 9.69
CA ALA A 33 14.81 14.43 9.11
C ALA A 33 14.79 15.52 10.17
N LEU A 34 15.23 16.72 9.81
CA LEU A 34 15.19 17.90 10.68
C LEU A 34 13.91 18.70 10.46
N TYR A 35 13.56 19.52 11.45
CA TYR A 35 12.40 20.39 11.35
C TYR A 35 12.54 21.35 10.17
N GLY A 36 11.46 21.50 9.38
CA GLY A 36 11.44 22.34 8.18
C GLY A 36 11.96 21.64 6.92
N GLU A 37 12.52 20.44 7.02
CA GLU A 37 12.86 19.65 5.83
C GLU A 37 11.61 19.07 5.16
N ILE A 38 11.59 19.11 3.83
CA ILE A 38 10.53 18.48 3.03
C ILE A 38 10.91 17.02 2.79
N VAL A 39 10.03 16.12 3.21
CA VAL A 39 10.19 14.68 3.02
C VAL A 39 9.31 14.22 1.86
N SER A 40 9.89 13.45 0.95
CA SER A 40 9.21 12.75 -0.13
C SER A 40 9.11 11.27 0.21
N ILE A 41 7.92 10.70 0.02
CA ILE A 41 7.66 9.27 0.23
C ILE A 41 7.33 8.67 -1.13
N GLU A 42 8.17 7.77 -1.60
CA GLU A 42 7.88 6.92 -2.75
C GLU A 42 7.29 5.61 -2.24
N THR A 43 6.14 5.23 -2.78
CA THR A 43 5.41 4.01 -2.42
C THR A 43 5.34 3.08 -3.63
N THR A 44 5.72 1.82 -3.45
CA THR A 44 5.57 0.79 -4.49
C THR A 44 4.82 -0.42 -3.94
N VAL A 45 4.29 -1.23 -4.85
CA VAL A 45 3.72 -2.54 -4.52
C VAL A 45 4.35 -3.55 -5.47
N ASP A 46 5.28 -4.37 -4.96
CA ASP A 46 6.17 -5.16 -5.83
C ASP A 46 5.51 -6.45 -6.33
N THR A 47 4.47 -6.94 -5.64
CA THR A 47 3.82 -8.21 -5.97
C THR A 47 2.31 -8.05 -6.07
N PHE A 48 1.72 -8.76 -7.03
CA PHE A 48 0.29 -8.75 -7.22
C PHE A 48 -0.42 -9.30 -5.96
N PRO A 49 -1.34 -8.54 -5.36
CA PRO A 49 -1.95 -8.92 -4.09
C PRO A 49 -2.86 -10.16 -4.21
N GLY A 50 -2.75 -11.05 -3.22
CA GLY A 50 -3.65 -12.19 -3.05
C GLY A 50 -4.70 -11.92 -1.97
N VAL A 51 -4.39 -12.37 -0.74
CA VAL A 51 -5.18 -12.07 0.48
C VAL A 51 -4.61 -10.85 1.23
N ARG A 52 -3.37 -10.46 0.90
CA ARG A 52 -2.66 -9.32 1.47
C ARG A 52 -2.03 -8.50 0.35
N ILE A 53 -1.81 -7.22 0.64
CA ILE A 53 -1.05 -6.28 -0.18
C ILE A 53 0.09 -5.72 0.66
N VAL A 54 1.28 -5.60 0.05
CA VAL A 54 2.50 -5.10 0.72
C VAL A 54 2.94 -3.82 0.03
N PHE A 55 2.90 -2.71 0.77
CA PHE A 55 3.41 -1.42 0.30
C PHE A 55 4.83 -1.24 0.79
N ASN A 56 5.76 -0.99 -0.12
CA ASN A 56 7.13 -0.65 0.21
C ASN A 56 7.31 0.86 0.15
N TYR A 57 8.13 1.40 1.06
CA TYR A 57 8.36 2.82 1.21
C TYR A 57 9.84 3.14 1.09
N LYS A 58 10.16 4.12 0.24
CA LYS A 58 11.43 4.85 0.27
C LYS A 58 11.15 6.29 0.66
N ILE A 59 11.72 6.70 1.78
CA ILE A 59 11.48 8.01 2.37
C ILE A 59 12.76 8.81 2.24
N SER A 60 12.69 9.95 1.54
CA SER A 60 13.86 10.79 1.22
C SER A 60 13.64 12.25 1.62
N CYS A 61 14.71 12.90 2.04
CA CYS A 61 14.77 14.36 2.19
C CYS A 61 15.72 14.91 1.12
N GLY A 62 15.16 15.52 0.07
CA GLY A 62 15.91 15.81 -1.16
C GLY A 62 16.47 14.51 -1.76
N GLN A 63 17.79 14.43 -1.94
CA GLN A 63 18.47 13.24 -2.47
C GLN A 63 18.89 12.22 -1.40
N ARG A 64 18.68 12.53 -0.11
CA ARG A 64 19.11 11.68 1.00
C ARG A 64 18.01 10.70 1.38
N LEU A 65 18.27 9.40 1.25
CA LEU A 65 17.40 8.37 1.79
C LEU A 65 17.46 8.39 3.32
N ILE A 66 16.35 8.72 3.97
CA ILE A 66 16.27 8.91 5.42
C ILE A 66 15.60 7.73 6.12
N ALA A 67 14.69 7.03 5.45
CA ALA A 67 14.08 5.82 5.96
C ALA A 67 13.62 4.89 4.83
N THR A 68 13.50 3.61 5.16
CA THR A 68 12.84 2.61 4.33
C THR A 68 11.83 1.88 5.18
N GLY A 69 10.83 1.28 4.57
CA GLY A 69 9.83 0.55 5.32
C GLY A 69 8.91 -0.25 4.43
N HIS A 70 8.03 -0.98 5.07
CA HIS A 70 6.87 -1.55 4.39
C HIS A 70 5.70 -1.65 5.35
N SER A 71 4.50 -1.75 4.77
CA SER A 71 3.29 -2.09 5.49
C SER A 71 2.57 -3.22 4.80
N VAL A 72 1.96 -4.10 5.59
CA VAL A 72 1.11 -5.18 5.09
C VAL A 72 -0.33 -4.87 5.47
N GLN A 73 -1.22 -4.88 4.49
CA GLN A 73 -2.67 -4.79 4.71
C GLN A 73 -3.35 -6.08 4.24
N ALA A 74 -4.35 -6.54 4.96
CA ALA A 74 -5.15 -7.71 4.58
C ALA A 74 -6.49 -7.29 3.98
N PHE A 75 -6.97 -7.98 2.94
CA PHE A 75 -8.33 -7.77 2.45
C PHE A 75 -9.31 -8.49 3.38
N ILE A 76 -10.19 -7.75 4.04
CA ILE A 76 -11.18 -8.27 4.98
C ILE A 76 -12.59 -7.92 4.48
N SER A 77 -13.52 -8.88 4.54
CA SER A 77 -14.94 -8.61 4.31
C SER A 77 -15.51 -7.79 5.48
N ALA A 78 -16.14 -6.65 5.18
CA ALA A 78 -16.78 -5.80 6.19
C ALA A 78 -17.94 -6.50 6.90
N GLU A 79 -18.63 -7.42 6.21
CA GLU A 79 -19.75 -8.19 6.73
C GLU A 79 -19.29 -9.31 7.67
N THR A 80 -18.38 -10.17 7.20
CA THR A 80 -17.98 -11.37 7.94
C THR A 80 -16.78 -11.16 8.86
N ARG A 81 -16.05 -10.06 8.68
CA ARG A 81 -14.75 -9.77 9.32
C ARG A 81 -13.70 -10.86 9.09
N ARG A 82 -13.82 -11.61 7.99
CA ARG A 82 -12.88 -12.66 7.62
C ARG A 82 -11.99 -12.22 6.46
N PRO A 83 -10.76 -12.76 6.36
CA PRO A 83 -9.91 -12.55 5.21
C PRO A 83 -10.58 -13.04 3.93
N ILE A 84 -10.53 -12.19 2.90
CA ILE A 84 -11.00 -12.49 1.55
C ILE A 84 -9.84 -12.34 0.58
N ARG A 85 -9.96 -12.97 -0.59
CA ARG A 85 -9.08 -12.60 -1.72
C ARG A 85 -9.45 -11.20 -2.20
N ILE A 86 -8.50 -10.52 -2.83
CA ILE A 86 -8.79 -9.31 -3.59
C ILE A 86 -9.98 -9.57 -4.55
N PRO A 87 -11.03 -8.74 -4.52
CA PRO A 87 -12.15 -8.90 -5.44
C PRO A 87 -11.76 -8.57 -6.89
N ASP A 88 -12.36 -9.26 -7.86
CA ASP A 88 -11.98 -9.18 -9.27
C ASP A 88 -11.98 -7.75 -9.82
N TRP A 89 -12.97 -6.93 -9.45
CA TRP A 89 -13.03 -5.53 -9.90
C TRP A 89 -11.82 -4.70 -9.42
N LEU A 90 -11.30 -4.97 -8.22
CA LEU A 90 -10.12 -4.27 -7.69
C LEU A 90 -8.86 -4.90 -8.27
N LYS A 91 -8.89 -6.21 -8.51
CA LYS A 91 -7.84 -6.94 -9.19
C LYS A 91 -7.57 -6.34 -10.57
N ASP A 92 -8.62 -6.18 -11.38
CA ASP A 92 -8.56 -5.67 -12.75
C ASP A 92 -8.14 -4.20 -12.82
N ALA A 93 -8.53 -3.42 -11.81
CA ALA A 93 -8.12 -2.04 -11.65
C ALA A 93 -6.63 -1.89 -11.29
N LEU A 94 -6.13 -2.79 -10.45
CA LEU A 94 -4.77 -2.75 -9.98
C LEU A 94 -3.81 -3.32 -11.03
N LEU A 95 -4.19 -4.40 -11.74
CA LEU A 95 -3.33 -5.15 -12.66
C LEU A 95 -2.47 -4.29 -13.62
N PRO A 96 -2.97 -3.20 -14.25
CA PRO A 96 -2.16 -2.36 -15.15
C PRO A 96 -1.01 -1.61 -14.46
N HIS A 97 -1.05 -1.48 -13.14
CA HIS A 97 -0.07 -0.76 -12.33
C HIS A 97 0.99 -1.67 -11.71
N PHE A 98 0.84 -2.99 -11.87
CA PHE A 98 1.82 -3.98 -11.43
C PHE A 98 2.60 -4.45 -12.67
N GLY A 99 3.93 -4.52 -12.55
CA GLY A 99 4.75 -5.22 -13.53
C GLY A 99 4.36 -6.70 -13.61
N GLU A 100 4.63 -7.36 -14.74
CA GLU A 100 4.50 -8.82 -14.81
C GLU A 100 5.26 -9.45 -13.63
N PRO A 101 4.69 -10.47 -12.96
CA PRO A 101 5.44 -11.17 -11.92
C PRO A 101 6.70 -11.75 -12.56
N GLU A 102 7.88 -11.36 -12.06
CA GLU A 102 9.12 -12.07 -12.40
C GLU A 102 8.95 -13.55 -12.00
N ILE A 103 8.94 -14.43 -13.01
CA ILE A 103 8.77 -15.88 -12.90
C ILE A 103 10.05 -16.53 -12.39
#